data_AF-A0AAI8GNA6-F1
#
_entry.id   AF-A0AAI8GNA6-F1
#
_cell.length_a   1.000
_cell.length_b   1.000
_cell.length_c   1.000
_cell.angle_alpha   90.00
_cell.angle_beta   90.00
_cell.angle_gamma   90.00
#
_symmetry.space_group_name_H-M   'P 1'
#
loop_
_entity.id
_entity.type
_entity.pdbx_description
1 polymer ?
#
loop_
_entity_poly.entity_id
_entity_poly.type
_entity_poly.pdbx_seq_one_letter_code
_entity_poly.pdbx_strand_id
1 'polypeptide(L)'
;MARRSIQERLRQLEARKQVLVARLGKEQRARDTRRKILIGALVLDRIERQPERYLNGRLDEWLRAELPGFLTRDNDRQLLDDILELEKLEQQEKPNELADGEE
;
A
#
# COMPACT_ATOMS: atom_id res chain seq x y z
N MET A 1 7.00 -13.34 -56.04
CA MET A 1 6.71 -12.57 -54.81
C MET A 1 5.55 -13.25 -54.08
N ALA A 2 5.84 -14.11 -53.11
CA ALA A 2 4.86 -15.02 -52.51
C ALA A 2 3.74 -14.26 -51.77
N ARG A 3 2.49 -14.42 -52.23
CA ARG A 3 1.29 -14.07 -51.47
C ARG A 3 1.28 -14.96 -50.22
N ARG A 4 1.77 -14.46 -49.08
CA ARG A 4 1.51 -15.11 -47.77
C ARG A 4 0.00 -15.34 -47.65
N SER A 5 -0.40 -16.53 -47.22
CA SER A 5 -1.82 -16.84 -47.04
C SER A 5 -2.42 -15.89 -46.01
N ILE A 6 -3.71 -15.58 -46.16
CA ILE A 6 -4.42 -14.68 -45.24
C ILE A 6 -4.32 -15.21 -43.79
N GLN A 7 -4.33 -16.53 -43.62
CA GLN A 7 -4.15 -17.18 -42.31
C GLN A 7 -2.77 -16.89 -41.70
N GLU A 8 -1.71 -16.92 -42.50
CA GLU A 8 -0.36 -16.63 -42.01
C GLU A 8 -0.23 -15.17 -41.58
N ARG A 9 -0.85 -14.24 -42.33
CA ARG A 9 -0.91 -12.82 -41.95
C ARG A 9 -1.72 -12.60 -40.67
N LEU A 10 -2.83 -13.31 -40.50
CA LEU A 10 -3.65 -13.25 -39.28
C LEU A 10 -2.84 -13.71 -38.07
N ARG A 11 -2.16 -14.87 -38.17
CA ARG A 11 -1.27 -15.37 -37.11
C ARG A 11 -0.16 -14.38 -36.76
N GLN A 12 0.43 -13.73 -37.75
CA GLN A 12 1.47 -12.71 -37.54
C GLN A 12 0.92 -11.46 -36.82
N LEU A 13 -0.30 -11.03 -37.15
CA LEU A 13 -0.94 -9.90 -36.48
C LEU A 13 -1.35 -10.25 -35.04
N GLU A 14 -1.87 -11.45 -34.81
CA GLU A 14 -2.21 -11.94 -33.47
C GLU A 14 -0.96 -12.04 -32.57
N ALA A 15 0.14 -12.60 -33.08
CA ALA A 15 1.40 -12.67 -32.35
C ALA A 15 1.92 -11.26 -31.99
N ARG A 16 1.87 -10.31 -32.94
CA ARG A 16 2.24 -8.90 -32.67
C ARG A 16 1.34 -8.26 -31.62
N LYS A 17 0.03 -8.50 -31.69
CA LYS A 17 -0.94 -8.02 -30.69
C LYS A 17 -0.59 -8.56 -29.30
N GLN A 18 -0.34 -9.86 -29.16
CA GLN A 18 0.00 -10.49 -27.89
C GLN A 18 1.28 -9.88 -27.28
N VAL A 19 2.30 -9.63 -28.09
CA VAL A 19 3.54 -8.97 -27.65
C VAL A 19 3.27 -7.55 -27.15
N LEU A 20 2.47 -6.77 -27.87
CA LEU A 20 2.12 -5.40 -27.47
C LEU A 20 1.31 -5.38 -26.17
N VAL A 21 0.34 -6.29 -26.02
CA VAL A 21 -0.46 -6.42 -24.79
C VAL A 21 0.42 -6.82 -23.61
N ALA A 22 1.34 -7.78 -23.80
CA ALA A 22 2.27 -8.20 -22.75
C ALA A 22 3.19 -7.04 -22.33
N ARG A 23 3.69 -6.25 -23.29
CA ARG A 23 4.51 -5.07 -23.01
C ARG A 23 3.72 -4.01 -22.24
N LEU A 24 2.51 -3.71 -22.67
CA LEU A 24 1.64 -2.75 -21.98
C LEU A 24 1.36 -3.21 -20.53
N GLY A 25 1.06 -4.49 -20.33
CA GLY A 25 0.87 -5.06 -19.00
C GLY A 25 2.11 -5.00 -18.11
N LYS A 26 3.32 -5.10 -18.69
CA LYS A 26 4.58 -4.90 -17.97
C LYS A 26 4.77 -3.43 -17.56
N GLU A 27 4.54 -2.50 -18.47
CA GLU A 27 4.67 -1.07 -18.22
C GLU A 27 3.66 -0.59 -17.16
N GLN A 28 2.42 -1.10 -17.22
CA GLN A 28 1.38 -0.77 -16.24
C GLN A 28 1.74 -1.27 -14.84
N ARG A 29 2.25 -2.51 -14.71
CA ARG A 29 2.72 -3.04 -13.41
C ARG A 29 3.91 -2.26 -12.89
N ALA A 30 4.89 -1.93 -13.75
CA ALA A 30 6.04 -1.13 -13.35
C ALA A 30 5.61 0.25 -12.82
N ARG A 31 4.67 0.91 -13.49
CA ARG A 31 4.11 2.19 -13.07
C ARG A 31 3.35 2.07 -11.75
N ASP A 32 2.52 1.04 -11.60
CA ASP A 32 1.75 0.79 -10.37
C ASP A 32 2.67 0.52 -9.17
N THR A 33 3.66 -0.36 -9.33
CA THR A 33 4.68 -0.62 -8.32
C THR A 33 5.44 0.66 -7.97
N ARG A 34 5.87 1.45 -8.96
CA ARG A 34 6.58 2.71 -8.69
C ARG A 34 5.70 3.70 -7.94
N ARG A 35 4.42 3.82 -8.29
CA ARG A 35 3.47 4.69 -7.58
C ARG A 35 3.30 4.26 -6.12
N LYS A 36 3.10 2.96 -5.87
CA LYS A 36 2.97 2.40 -4.51
C LYS A 36 4.21 2.65 -3.67
N ILE A 37 5.40 2.40 -4.22
CA ILE A 37 6.68 2.64 -3.54
C ILE A 37 6.84 4.12 -3.18
N LEU A 38 6.56 5.04 -4.12
CA LEU A 38 6.73 6.47 -3.88
C LEU A 38 5.78 7.00 -2.80
N ILE A 39 4.51 6.56 -2.83
CA ILE A 39 3.54 6.94 -1.81
C ILE A 39 3.96 6.37 -0.45
N GLY A 40 4.33 5.09 -0.39
CA GLY A 40 4.81 4.47 0.85
C GLY A 40 6.03 5.17 1.43
N ALA A 41 7.04 5.44 0.60
CA ALA A 41 8.26 6.14 1.02
C ALA A 41 7.98 7.55 1.56
N LEU A 42 7.04 8.29 0.95
CA LEU A 42 6.64 9.61 1.43
C LEU A 42 5.94 9.53 2.80
N VAL A 43 5.08 8.54 3.00
CA VAL A 43 4.40 8.33 4.29
C VAL A 43 5.43 7.98 5.35
N LEU A 44 6.31 6.99 5.10
CA LEU A 44 7.36 6.60 6.03
C LEU A 44 8.29 7.77 6.41
N ASP A 45 8.78 8.52 5.42
CA ASP A 45 9.62 9.71 5.66
C ASP A 45 8.92 10.77 6.52
N ARG A 46 7.59 10.92 6.38
CA ARG A 46 6.80 11.83 7.21
C ARG A 46 6.71 11.36 8.66
N ILE A 47 6.52 10.06 8.89
CA ILE A 47 6.48 9.44 10.22
C ILE A 47 7.84 9.60 10.90
N GLU A 48 8.93 9.26 10.21
CA GLU A 48 10.30 9.34 10.73
C GLU A 48 10.72 10.76 11.13
N ARG A 49 10.31 11.78 10.37
CA ARG A 49 10.68 13.19 10.62
C ARG A 49 9.91 13.84 11.77
N GLN A 50 8.79 13.28 12.20
CA GLN A 50 7.93 13.87 13.23
C GLN A 50 7.51 12.82 14.28
N PRO A 51 8.44 12.24 15.05
CA PRO A 51 8.11 11.26 16.08
C PRO A 51 7.41 11.91 17.29
N GLU A 52 7.81 13.12 17.67
CA GLU A 52 7.34 13.84 18.88
C GLU A 52 6.04 14.62 18.65
N ARG A 53 5.84 15.12 17.43
CA ARG A 53 4.53 15.53 16.93
C ARG A 53 3.99 14.34 16.22
N TYR A 54 3.46 13.37 16.97
CA TYR A 54 2.53 12.37 16.45
C TYR A 54 1.72 13.07 15.37
N LEU A 55 2.05 12.80 14.11
CA LEU A 55 1.11 12.69 13.01
C LEU A 55 -0.28 13.29 13.30
N ASN A 56 -0.33 14.63 13.44
CA ASN A 56 -1.51 15.36 13.86
C ASN A 56 -2.29 15.70 12.59
N GLY A 57 -3.14 14.78 12.15
CA GLY A 57 -3.95 15.02 10.96
C GLY A 57 -4.78 13.84 10.49
N ARG A 58 -5.75 14.15 9.62
CA ARG A 58 -6.70 13.19 9.04
C ARG A 58 -6.05 12.01 8.33
N LEU A 59 -4.85 12.17 7.78
CA LEU A 59 -4.16 11.08 7.08
C LEU A 59 -3.73 10.00 8.07
N ASP A 60 -3.40 10.40 9.29
CA ASP A 60 -2.78 9.54 10.27
C ASP A 60 -3.81 8.77 11.08
N GLU A 61 -4.89 9.45 11.47
CA GLU A 61 -6.12 8.82 11.97
C GLU A 61 -6.64 7.76 10.97
N TRP A 62 -6.68 8.12 9.69
CA TRP A 62 -7.08 7.21 8.63
C TRP A 62 -6.12 6.03 8.48
N LEU A 63 -4.80 6.28 8.50
CA LEU A 63 -3.80 5.22 8.38
C LEU A 63 -3.90 4.24 9.56
N ARG A 64 -4.07 4.75 10.79
CA ARG A 64 -4.24 3.92 11.99
C ARG A 64 -5.52 3.08 11.94
N ALA A 65 -6.61 3.62 11.40
CA ALA A 65 -7.87 2.87 11.27
C ALA A 65 -7.81 1.79 10.17
N GLU A 66 -7.19 2.08 9.03
CA GLU A 66 -7.26 1.22 7.85
C GLU A 66 -6.07 0.25 7.73
N LEU A 67 -4.87 0.64 8.17
CA LEU A 67 -3.65 -0.17 8.00
C LEU A 67 -3.74 -1.55 8.67
N PRO A 68 -4.25 -1.70 9.91
CA PRO A 68 -4.43 -3.03 10.52
C PRO A 68 -5.35 -3.95 9.70
N GLY A 69 -6.43 -3.39 9.12
CA GLY A 69 -7.37 -4.11 8.28
C GLY A 69 -6.83 -4.42 6.88
N PHE A 70 -5.94 -3.56 6.37
CA PHE A 70 -5.28 -3.74 5.08
C PHE A 70 -4.22 -4.85 5.11
N LEU A 71 -3.57 -5.06 6.25
CA LEU A 71 -2.51 -6.06 6.40
C LEU A 71 -3.08 -7.46 6.63
N THR A 72 -3.05 -8.26 5.56
CA THR A 72 -3.59 -9.62 5.55
C THR A 72 -2.59 -10.70 5.97
N ARG A 73 -1.28 -10.41 5.95
CA ARG A 73 -0.21 -11.35 6.26
C ARG A 73 0.52 -10.93 7.53
N ASP A 74 0.82 -11.90 8.40
CA ASP A 74 1.50 -11.63 9.67
C ASP A 74 2.90 -11.05 9.48
N ASN A 75 3.64 -11.50 8.45
CA ASN A 75 4.96 -10.92 8.12
C ASN A 75 4.87 -9.43 7.74
N ASP A 76 3.80 -9.03 7.03
CA ASP A 76 3.62 -7.63 6.62
C ASP A 76 3.23 -6.77 7.83
N ARG A 77 2.55 -7.35 8.83
CA ARG A 77 2.26 -6.68 10.11
C ARG A 77 3.52 -6.41 10.91
N GLN A 78 4.39 -7.42 11.04
CA GLN A 78 5.66 -7.30 11.76
C GLN A 78 6.56 -6.19 11.20
N LEU A 79 6.53 -5.95 9.89
CA LEU A 79 7.29 -4.88 9.25
C LEU A 79 6.80 -3.47 9.58
N LEU A 80 5.60 -3.35 10.16
CA LEU A 80 4.92 -2.09 10.46
C LEU A 80 4.54 -2.01 11.95
N ASP A 81 5.05 -2.92 12.78
CA ASP A 81 4.76 -2.97 14.22
C ASP A 81 5.22 -1.70 14.93
N ASP A 82 6.30 -1.06 14.49
CA ASP A 82 6.76 0.24 15.00
C ASP A 82 5.73 1.37 14.80
N ILE A 83 4.99 1.32 13.69
CA ILE A 83 3.91 2.27 13.38
C ILE A 83 2.63 1.91 14.14
N LEU A 84 2.36 0.61 14.33
CA LEU A 84 1.17 0.10 15.01
C LEU A 84 1.28 0.14 16.54
N GLU A 85 2.47 0.00 17.12
CA GLU A 85 2.69 0.04 18.58
C GLU A 85 2.45 1.44 19.17
N LEU A 86 2.52 2.50 18.34
CA LEU A 86 2.05 3.84 18.69
C LEU A 86 0.55 3.86 19.08
N GLU A 87 -0.23 2.85 18.72
CA GLU A 87 -1.63 2.69 19.14
C GLU A 87 -1.74 2.18 20.59
N LYS A 88 -0.86 1.27 21.00
CA LYS A 88 -0.96 0.58 22.30
C LYS A 88 -0.58 1.47 23.46
N LEU A 89 0.34 2.40 23.25
CA LEU A 89 0.73 3.39 24.26
C LEU A 89 -0.40 4.40 24.52
N GLU A 90 -1.11 4.85 23.48
CA GLU A 90 -2.26 5.77 23.61
C GLU A 90 -3.46 5.14 24.34
N GLN A 91 -3.68 3.83 24.20
CA GLN A 91 -4.76 3.13 24.90
C GLN A 91 -4.44 2.84 26.38
N GLN A 92 -3.16 2.84 26.76
CA GLN A 92 -2.71 2.61 28.14
C GLN A 92 -2.64 3.91 28.96
N GLU A 93 -2.49 5.08 28.32
CA GLU A 93 -2.41 6.37 29.01
C GLU A 93 -3.76 7.02 29.33
N LYS A 94 -4.90 6.48 28.88
CA LYS A 94 -6.20 6.92 29.40
C LYS A 94 -6.37 6.36 30.82
N PRO A 95 -6.29 7.18 31.88
CA PRO A 95 -6.59 6.70 33.20
C PRO A 95 -8.05 6.30 33.22
N ASN A 96 -8.34 5.19 33.88
CA ASN A 96 -9.69 4.76 34.21
C ASN A 96 -10.30 5.79 35.19
N GLU A 97 -10.66 6.97 34.70
CA GLU A 97 -11.49 7.92 35.43
C GLU A 97 -12.90 7.33 35.44
N LEU A 98 -13.25 6.66 36.55
CA LEU A 98 -14.58 6.45 37.15
C LEU A 98 -14.63 5.10 37.84
N ALA A 99 -13.80 4.95 38.87
CA ALA A 99 -14.08 4.07 39.99
C ALA A 99 -13.50 4.77 41.23
N ASP A 100 -14.27 5.70 41.80
CA ASP A 100 -14.30 5.96 43.25
C ASP A 100 -15.34 7.05 43.53
N GLY A 101 -16.32 6.69 44.36
CA GLY A 101 -17.37 7.58 44.84
C GLY A 101 -18.71 6.91 45.15
N GLU A 102 -18.70 5.68 45.67
CA GLU A 102 -19.80 5.22 46.52
C GLU A 102 -19.60 5.78 47.94
N GLU A 103 -20.75 6.11 48.56
CA GLU A 103 -21.02 6.63 49.93
C GLU A 103 -20.98 8.15 50.18
#